data_AF-A0A0J7K0R3-F1
#
_entry.id   AF-A0A0J7K0R3-F1
#
_cell.length_a   1.000
_cell.length_b   1.000
_cell.length_c   1.000
_cell.angle_alpha   90.00
_cell.angle_beta   90.00
_cell.angle_gamma   90.00
#
_symmetry.space_group_name_H-M   'P 1'
#
loop_
_entity.id
_entity.type
_entity.pdbx_description
1 polymer ?
#
loop_
_entity_poly.entity_id
_entity_poly.type
_entity_poly.pdbx_seq_one_letter_code
_entity_poly.pdbx_strand_id
1 'polypeptide(L)'
;MVVSMFEQEANVADLWRLDTLGITDPIESVTKEARQAEIRTLFQDTTKVWLAEEIIEKVPVHQVSEKGYYLPHRPVIKEGSTTRIRPVFDASAKTKDSPPLNQCLETGPNLIKLIPTIIGFGRGR
;
A
#
# COMPACT_ATOMS: atom_id res chain seq x y z
N MET A 1 43.86 16.61 4.91
CA MET A 1 42.43 16.78 4.58
C MET A 1 41.74 17.32 5.81
N VAL A 2 41.22 18.55 5.76
CA VAL A 2 40.46 19.16 6.87
C VAL A 2 38.99 18.87 6.61
N VAL A 3 38.33 18.17 7.54
CA VAL A 3 36.88 17.96 7.50
C VAL A 3 36.25 19.14 8.23
N SER A 4 35.59 20.02 7.48
CA SER A 4 34.71 21.05 8.02
C SER A 4 33.37 20.37 8.37
N MET A 5 33.05 20.29 9.66
CA MET A 5 31.69 19.98 10.10
C MET A 5 30.89 21.29 10.07
N PHE A 6 29.86 21.32 9.24
CA PHE A 6 28.83 22.35 9.26
C PHE A 6 28.03 22.16 10.56
N GLU A 7 28.20 23.06 11.54
CA GLU A 7 27.22 23.22 12.62
C GLU A 7 26.01 23.93 12.02
N GLN A 8 24.97 23.18 11.67
CA GLN A 8 23.63 23.78 11.57
C GLN A 8 23.19 24.09 12.99
N GLU A 9 23.05 25.38 13.30
CA GLU A 9 22.42 25.85 14.54
C GLU A 9 21.03 25.20 14.65
N ALA A 10 20.88 24.25 15.57
CA ALA A 10 19.58 23.71 15.93
C ALA A 10 18.73 24.87 16.49
N ASN A 11 17.64 25.21 15.81
CA ASN A 11 16.73 26.25 16.26
C ASN A 11 16.13 25.81 17.61
N VAL A 12 16.14 26.70 18.61
CA VAL A 12 15.56 26.42 19.94
C VAL A 12 14.09 26.01 19.83
N ALA A 13 13.37 26.44 18.79
CA ALA A 13 12.00 25.99 18.51
C ALA A 13 11.89 24.49 18.22
N ASP A 14 12.95 23.86 17.68
CA ASP A 14 12.98 22.42 17.39
C ASP A 14 13.20 21.57 18.64
N LEU A 15 13.76 22.13 19.72
CA LEU A 15 13.91 21.44 21.02
C LEU A 15 12.58 21.19 21.75
N TRP A 16 11.52 21.94 21.41
CA TRP A 16 10.21 21.86 22.05
C TRP A 16 9.17 21.07 21.25
N ARG A 17 9.54 20.51 20.10
CA ARG A 17 8.63 19.61 19.39
C ARG A 17 8.63 18.28 20.17
N LEU A 18 7.48 17.95 20.74
CA LEU A 18 7.27 16.70 21.51
C LEU A 18 7.67 15.45 20.70
N ASP A 19 7.47 15.50 19.39
CA ASP A 19 7.89 14.48 18.42
C ASP A 19 9.41 14.20 18.43
N THR A 20 10.24 15.23 18.63
CA THR A 20 11.71 15.11 18.66
C THR A 20 12.24 14.51 19.96
N LEU A 21 11.46 14.55 21.04
CA LEU A 21 11.82 13.96 22.33
C LEU A 21 11.23 12.55 22.54
N GLY A 22 10.52 12.02 21.54
CA GLY A 22 9.89 10.70 21.63
C GLY A 22 8.71 10.63 22.60
N ILE A 23 8.15 11.78 22.98
CA ILE A 23 6.98 11.88 23.86
C ILE A 23 5.78 12.20 22.95
N THR A 24 4.99 11.20 22.62
CA THR A 24 3.72 11.39 21.89
C THR A 24 2.60 11.59 22.90
N ASP A 25 1.75 12.60 22.69
CA ASP A 25 0.62 12.87 23.58
C ASP A 25 -0.36 11.68 23.60
N PRO A 26 -0.77 11.18 24.78
CA PRO A 26 -1.69 10.05 24.90
C PRO A 26 -3.01 10.24 24.13
N ILE A 27 -3.50 11.47 24.01
CA ILE A 27 -4.69 11.81 23.23
C ILE A 27 -4.47 11.66 21.72
N GLU A 28 -3.30 12.05 21.22
CA GLU A 28 -2.96 11.90 19.80
C GLU A 28 -2.75 10.43 19.43
N SER A 29 -2.13 9.66 20.33
CA SER A 29 -2.06 8.21 20.23
C SER A 29 -3.48 7.64 20.13
N VAL A 30 -4.33 7.85 21.16
CA VAL A 30 -5.68 7.25 21.23
C VAL A 30 -6.53 7.59 20.00
N THR A 31 -6.41 8.82 19.47
CA THR A 31 -7.11 9.21 18.23
C THR A 31 -6.57 8.52 16.98
N LYS A 32 -5.25 8.31 16.88
CA LYS A 32 -4.61 7.54 15.81
C LYS A 32 -4.98 6.05 15.87
N GLU A 33 -4.97 5.44 17.04
CA GLU A 33 -5.37 4.05 17.22
C GLU A 33 -6.85 3.83 16.87
N ALA A 34 -7.73 4.73 17.30
CA ALA A 34 -9.16 4.68 16.96
C ALA A 34 -9.37 4.72 15.43
N ARG A 35 -8.66 5.64 14.75
CA ARG A 35 -8.69 5.70 13.28
C ARG A 35 -8.15 4.44 12.62
N GLN A 36 -7.07 3.87 13.14
CA GLN A 36 -6.50 2.62 12.62
C GLN A 36 -7.46 1.45 12.80
N ALA A 37 -8.18 1.39 13.93
CA ALA A 37 -9.20 0.39 14.19
C ALA A 37 -10.39 0.52 13.23
N GLU A 38 -10.86 1.74 12.94
CA GLU A 38 -11.90 1.99 11.96
C GLU A 38 -11.47 1.49 10.56
N ILE A 39 -10.28 1.90 10.10
CA ILE A 39 -9.71 1.46 8.82
C ILE A 39 -9.61 -0.06 8.74
N ARG A 40 -9.18 -0.72 9.83
CA ARG A 40 -9.10 -2.18 9.90
C ARG A 40 -10.47 -2.83 9.73
N THR A 41 -11.50 -2.29 10.36
CA THR A 41 -12.87 -2.80 10.23
C THR A 41 -13.36 -2.67 8.80
N LEU A 42 -13.22 -1.49 8.17
CA LEU A 42 -13.60 -1.29 6.77
C LEU A 42 -12.84 -2.23 5.82
N PHE A 43 -11.55 -2.44 6.08
CA PHE A 43 -10.74 -3.36 5.30
C PHE A 43 -11.29 -4.79 5.41
N GLN A 44 -11.55 -5.26 6.62
CA GLN A 44 -12.13 -6.59 6.86
C GLN A 44 -13.47 -6.77 6.18
N ASP A 45 -14.34 -5.77 6.20
CA ASP A 45 -15.64 -5.84 5.53
C ASP A 45 -15.49 -5.92 4.01
N THR A 46 -14.52 -5.20 3.43
CA THR A 46 -14.19 -5.30 2.00
C THR A 46 -13.68 -6.70 1.65
N THR A 47 -12.79 -7.27 2.47
CA THR A 47 -12.30 -8.64 2.28
C THR A 47 -13.42 -9.68 2.35
N LYS A 48 -14.43 -9.50 3.22
CA LYS A 48 -15.60 -10.39 3.28
C LYS A 48 -16.42 -10.35 1.99
N VAL A 49 -16.62 -9.16 1.41
CA VAL A 49 -17.32 -9.02 0.12
C VAL A 49 -16.56 -9.76 -0.98
N TRP A 50 -15.24 -9.56 -1.08
CA TRP A 50 -14.42 -10.26 -2.07
C TRP A 50 -14.43 -11.78 -1.92
N LEU A 51 -14.46 -12.27 -0.68
CA LEU A 51 -14.58 -13.71 -0.40
C LEU A 51 -15.95 -14.25 -0.83
N ALA A 52 -17.03 -13.48 -0.63
CA ALA A 52 -18.38 -13.86 -1.05
C ALA A 52 -18.57 -13.80 -2.57
N GLU A 53 -17.84 -12.92 -3.26
CA GLU A 53 -17.82 -12.79 -4.72
C GLU A 53 -16.82 -13.73 -5.40
N GLU A 54 -16.15 -14.62 -4.65
CA GLU A 54 -15.14 -15.56 -5.16
C GLU A 54 -13.94 -14.87 -5.86
N ILE A 55 -13.68 -13.61 -5.54
CA ILE A 55 -12.50 -12.86 -6.01
C ILE A 55 -11.23 -13.32 -5.28
N ILE A 56 -11.38 -13.73 -4.02
CA ILE A 56 -10.31 -14.25 -3.17
C ILE A 56 -10.76 -15.54 -2.48
N GLU A 57 -9.80 -16.33 -2.04
CA GLU A 57 -10.04 -17.54 -1.25
C GLU A 57 -9.17 -17.56 0.02
N LYS A 58 -9.58 -18.36 1.00
CA LYS A 58 -8.74 -18.59 2.18
C LYS A 58 -7.68 -19.61 1.83
N VAL A 59 -6.43 -19.29 2.18
CA VAL A 59 -5.32 -20.24 2.07
C VAL A 59 -5.63 -21.48 2.93
N PRO A 60 -5.60 -22.70 2.36
CA PRO A 60 -5.77 -23.94 3.12
C PRO A 60 -4.73 -24.05 4.23
N VAL A 61 -5.14 -24.56 5.40
CA VAL A 61 -4.27 -24.61 6.60
C VAL A 61 -2.94 -25.33 6.34
N HIS A 62 -2.94 -26.38 5.51
CA HIS A 62 -1.73 -27.14 5.18
C HIS A 62 -0.74 -26.37 4.29
N GLN A 63 -1.19 -25.32 3.59
CA GLN A 63 -0.37 -24.49 2.70
C GLN A 63 0.16 -23.22 3.38
N VAL A 64 -0.30 -22.89 4.58
CA VAL A 64 0.12 -21.66 5.28
C VAL A 64 1.63 -21.65 5.55
N SER A 65 2.21 -22.83 5.79
CA SER A 65 3.65 -23.00 5.99
C SER A 65 4.46 -23.18 4.71
N GLU A 66 3.79 -23.35 3.56
CA GLU A 66 4.47 -23.47 2.28
C GLU A 66 5.08 -22.14 1.85
N LYS A 67 6.06 -22.20 0.96
CA LYS A 67 6.72 -21.00 0.43
C LYS A 67 5.72 -20.21 -0.42
N GLY A 68 5.27 -19.07 0.11
CA GLY A 68 4.36 -18.16 -0.55
C GLY A 68 4.86 -16.71 -0.55
N TYR A 69 4.21 -15.87 -1.36
CA TYR A 69 4.41 -14.43 -1.35
C TYR A 69 3.37 -13.75 -0.46
N TYR A 70 3.82 -12.94 0.48
CA TYR A 70 2.97 -12.02 1.22
C TYR A 70 3.10 -10.64 0.60
N LEU A 71 1.98 -10.06 0.17
CA LEU A 71 1.96 -8.74 -0.44
C LEU A 71 1.71 -7.70 0.64
N PRO A 72 2.65 -6.78 0.90
CA PRO A 72 2.37 -5.60 1.71
C PRO A 72 1.17 -4.87 1.11
N HIS A 73 0.29 -4.38 1.98
CA HIS A 73 -0.92 -3.72 1.56
C HIS A 73 -1.10 -2.40 2.29
N ARG A 74 -1.79 -1.47 1.64
CA ARG A 74 -2.20 -0.20 2.25
C ARG A 74 -3.64 0.13 1.87
N PRO A 75 -4.37 0.82 2.76
CA PRO A 75 -5.70 1.31 2.43
C PRO A 75 -5.62 2.57 1.57
N VAL A 76 -6.43 2.64 0.52
CA VAL A 76 -6.74 3.89 -0.18
C VAL A 76 -8.18 4.27 0.18
N ILE A 77 -8.34 5.41 0.82
CA ILE A 77 -9.64 5.91 1.27
C ILE A 77 -10.17 6.89 0.22
N LYS A 78 -11.40 6.66 -0.25
CA LYS A 78 -12.08 7.59 -1.16
C LYS A 78 -13.43 7.98 -0.57
N GLU A 79 -13.52 9.23 -0.11
CA GLU A 79 -14.76 9.79 0.41
C GLU A 79 -15.81 9.94 -0.71
N GLY A 80 -17.09 9.77 -0.37
CA GLY A 80 -18.20 9.84 -1.33
C GLY A 80 -18.28 8.68 -2.33
N SER A 81 -17.45 7.64 -2.18
CA SER A 81 -17.46 6.44 -3.03
C SER A 81 -18.35 5.36 -2.42
N THR A 82 -18.99 4.54 -3.27
CA THR A 82 -19.72 3.34 -2.85
C THR A 82 -18.79 2.33 -2.16
N THR A 83 -17.54 2.24 -2.64
CA THR A 83 -16.45 1.52 -1.95
C THR A 83 -15.55 2.55 -1.27
N ARG A 84 -15.75 2.75 0.05
CA ARG A 84 -15.06 3.78 0.83
C ARG A 84 -13.56 3.48 1.01
N ILE A 85 -13.17 2.21 1.05
CA ILE A 85 -11.79 1.75 1.17
C ILE A 85 -11.42 0.83 0.01
N ARG A 86 -10.20 0.94 -0.51
CA ARG A 86 -9.64 0.04 -1.52
C ARG A 86 -8.28 -0.48 -1.05
N PRO A 87 -8.15 -1.78 -0.76
CA PRO A 87 -6.85 -2.40 -0.54
C PRO A 87 -5.97 -2.28 -1.78
N VAL A 88 -4.75 -1.76 -1.61
CA VAL A 88 -3.72 -1.77 -2.66
C VAL A 88 -2.60 -2.68 -2.20
N PHE A 89 -2.27 -3.68 -3.02
CA PHE A 89 -1.22 -4.66 -2.77
C PHE A 89 0.04 -4.31 -3.57
N ASP A 90 1.19 -4.41 -2.93
CA ASP A 90 2.50 -4.16 -3.56
C ASP A 90 3.18 -5.48 -3.96
N ALA A 91 2.98 -5.88 -5.22
CA ALA A 91 3.66 -7.04 -5.81
C ALA A 91 5.12 -6.77 -6.24
N SER A 92 5.61 -5.53 -6.07
CA SER A 92 7.01 -5.16 -6.33
C SER A 92 7.88 -5.20 -5.07
N ALA A 93 7.27 -5.43 -3.90
CA ALA A 93 7.96 -5.54 -2.63
C ALA A 93 9.02 -6.65 -2.67
N LYS A 94 10.22 -6.31 -2.21
CA LYS A 94 11.37 -7.23 -2.15
C LYS A 94 11.42 -7.92 -0.79
N THR A 95 11.69 -9.21 -0.79
CA THR A 95 12.12 -9.94 0.41
C THR A 95 13.61 -10.26 0.28
N LYS A 96 14.28 -10.58 1.40
CA LYS A 96 15.74 -10.84 1.38
C LYS A 96 16.12 -12.03 0.50
N ASP A 97 15.25 -13.03 0.42
CA ASP A 97 15.57 -14.36 -0.14
C ASP A 97 14.77 -14.72 -1.39
N SER A 98 13.94 -13.81 -1.93
CA SER A 98 13.22 -14.03 -3.19
C SER A 98 13.03 -12.75 -4.00
N PRO A 99 13.05 -12.85 -5.35
CA PRO A 99 12.71 -11.72 -6.21
C PRO A 99 11.25 -11.28 -5.97
N PRO A 100 10.89 -10.02 -6.30
CA PRO A 100 9.51 -9.57 -6.25
C PRO A 100 8.57 -10.45 -7.10
N LEU A 101 7.31 -10.54 -6.69
CA LEU A 101 6.31 -11.34 -7.40
C LEU A 101 6.19 -10.92 -8.88
N ASN A 102 6.21 -9.62 -9.16
CA ASN A 102 6.14 -9.10 -10.53
C ASN A 102 7.28 -9.57 -11.45
N GLN A 103 8.41 -10.05 -10.91
CA GLN A 103 9.51 -10.61 -11.71
C GLN A 103 9.37 -12.12 -11.94
N CYS A 104 8.50 -12.79 -11.19
CA CYS A 104 8.25 -14.22 -11.32
C CYS A 104 7.10 -14.55 -12.29
N LEU A 105 6.32 -13.55 -12.69
CA LEU A 105 5.15 -13.71 -13.55
C LEU A 105 5.51 -13.45 -15.01
N GLU A 106 4.97 -14.26 -15.91
CA GLU A 106 5.10 -14.03 -17.34
C GLU A 106 4.32 -12.78 -17.76
N THR A 107 4.97 -11.91 -18.54
CA THR A 107 4.28 -10.75 -19.12
C THR A 107 3.50 -11.21 -20.35
N GLY A 108 2.18 -11.06 -20.31
CA GLY A 108 1.34 -11.32 -21.47
C GLY A 108 1.58 -10.33 -22.62
N PRO A 109 1.00 -10.58 -23.82
CA PRO A 109 1.13 -9.68 -24.96
C PRO A 109 0.56 -8.28 -24.63
N ASN A 110 1.29 -7.23 -25.00
CA ASN A 110 0.86 -5.85 -24.78
C ASN A 110 -0.18 -5.43 -25.84
N LEU A 111 -1.46 -5.59 -25.50
CA LEU A 111 -2.60 -5.25 -26.37
C LEU A 111 -2.96 -3.76 -26.38
N ILE A 112 -2.39 -2.93 -25.49
CA ILE A 112 -2.63 -1.48 -25.47
C ILE A 112 -2.23 -0.86 -26.82
N LYS A 113 -1.23 -1.43 -27.50
CA LYS A 113 -0.80 -1.02 -28.84
C LYS A 113 -1.88 -1.17 -29.91
N LEU A 114 -2.90 -2.00 -29.68
CA LEU A 114 -4.01 -2.21 -30.61
C LEU A 114 -5.14 -1.20 -30.41
N ILE A 115 -5.17 -0.47 -29.29
CA ILE A 115 -6.22 0.48 -28.95
C ILE A 115 -6.43 1.54 -30.06
N PRO A 116 -5.39 2.19 -30.61
CA PRO A 116 -5.59 3.18 -31.68
C PRO A 116 -6.26 2.59 -32.93
N THR A 117 -5.95 1.33 -33.24
CA THR A 117 -6.53 0.60 -34.38
C THR A 117 -7.99 0.22 -34.12
N ILE A 118 -8.32 -0.20 -32.89
CA ILE A 118 -9.65 -0.67 -32.50
C ILE A 118 -10.63 0.48 -32.29
N ILE A 119 -10.20 1.56 -31.64
CA ILE A 119 -11.06 2.71 -31.32
C ILE A 119 -11.41 3.52 -32.58
N GLY A 120 -10.73 3.28 -33.71
CA GLY A 120 -11.05 3.95 -34.96
C GLY A 120 -10.99 5.46 -34.79
N PHE A 121 -9.79 6.01 -34.61
CA PHE A 121 -9.58 7.40 -34.99
C PHE A 121 -9.84 7.47 -36.49
N GLY A 122 -11.09 7.74 -36.83
CA GLY A 122 -11.57 7.87 -38.19
C GLY A 122 -10.59 8.79 -38.89
N ARG A 123 -9.95 8.27 -39.94
CA ARG A 123 -9.37 9.11 -40.98
C ARG A 123 -10.54 9.86 -41.59
N GLY A 124 -10.93 10.97 -40.97
CA GLY A 124 -11.78 11.98 -41.57
C GLY A 124 -11.07 12.45 -42.82
N ARG A 125 -11.53 11.94 -43.96
CA ARG A 125 -11.45 12.68 -45.22
C ARG A 125 -12.63 13.64 -45.25
#